data_AF-A0A2K8VHF0-F1
#
_entry.id   AF-A0A2K8VHF0-F1
#
_cell.length_a   1.000
_cell.length_b   1.000
_cell.length_c   1.000
_cell.angle_alpha   90.00
_cell.angle_beta   90.00
_cell.angle_gamma   90.00
#
_symmetry.space_group_name_H-M   'P 1'
#
loop_
_entity.id
_entity.type
_entity.pdbx_description
1 polymer ?
#
loop_
_entity_poly.entity_id
_entity_poly.type
_entity_poly.pdbx_seq_one_letter_code
_entity_poly.pdbx_strand_id
1 'polypeptide(L)'
;MSTHFELKNILFLDIETIPQYEYWNDVPEETQHLFELKTQYQRKDEFTPKQFYQRAGIWAEFGKIICISVGYFVEKENNLQLRVTSFAGSNENEILLDFKDLLDTHFNHKKYLLCAHNGKEFDFPYIARRMVINGITLPKKLNLFGKKPWEVPHLDTMELWKFGDFKHYTSLSLLTHVLGVPSPKQDIDGSEVANVYFKDKDITRIIRYCENDTIAVAQLLLKFNNLPILEKKNILQVSLQLENS
;
A
#
# COMPACT_ATOMS: atom_id res chain seq x y z
N MET A 1 -7.99 -19.18 11.65
CA MET A 1 -8.20 -18.21 12.74
C MET A 1 -9.62 -17.68 12.61
N SER A 2 -10.46 -17.79 13.63
CA SER A 2 -11.78 -17.12 13.60
C SER A 2 -11.56 -15.66 13.95
N THR A 3 -11.52 -14.78 12.94
CA THR A 3 -11.40 -13.35 13.20
C THR A 3 -12.78 -12.73 13.45
N HIS A 4 -12.93 -11.90 14.49
CA HIS A 4 -14.21 -11.32 14.91
C HIS A 4 -14.73 -10.16 14.02
N PHE A 5 -14.16 -9.96 12.83
CA PHE A 5 -14.51 -8.86 11.93
C PHE A 5 -15.21 -9.36 10.68
N GLU A 6 -16.18 -8.59 10.19
CA GLU A 6 -16.89 -8.89 8.94
C GLU A 6 -16.04 -8.48 7.73
N LEU A 7 -15.82 -9.39 6.78
CA LEU A 7 -15.02 -9.14 5.57
C LEU A 7 -15.47 -7.89 4.79
N LYS A 8 -16.78 -7.64 4.70
CA LYS A 8 -17.37 -6.48 4.03
C LYS A 8 -17.04 -5.13 4.70
N ASN A 9 -16.54 -5.16 5.94
CA ASN A 9 -16.14 -3.96 6.66
C ASN A 9 -14.64 -3.69 6.53
N ILE A 10 -13.93 -4.34 5.61
CA ILE A 10 -12.47 -4.19 5.46
C ILE A 10 -12.17 -3.52 4.12
N LEU A 11 -11.38 -2.45 4.17
CA LEU A 11 -10.73 -1.84 3.01
C LEU A 11 -9.30 -2.36 2.95
N PHE A 12 -9.02 -3.23 1.99
CA PHE A 12 -7.68 -3.68 1.65
C PHE A 12 -6.96 -2.58 0.88
N LEU A 13 -5.66 -2.42 1.08
CA LEU A 13 -4.87 -1.50 0.29
C LEU A 13 -3.41 -1.90 0.20
N ASP A 14 -2.77 -1.32 -0.80
CA ASP A 14 -1.33 -1.31 -1.05
C ASP A 14 -0.97 0.04 -1.71
N ILE A 15 0.29 0.48 -1.57
CA ILE A 15 0.78 1.73 -2.16
C ILE A 15 2.07 1.52 -2.95
N GLU A 16 2.19 2.28 -4.05
CA GLU A 16 3.44 2.37 -4.79
C GLU A 16 4.09 3.72 -4.68
N THR A 17 5.38 3.68 -4.40
CA THR A 17 6.18 4.86 -4.07
C THR A 17 7.44 4.91 -4.91
N ILE A 18 7.86 6.12 -5.25
CA ILE A 18 9.08 6.36 -6.02
C ILE A 18 9.88 7.50 -5.37
N PRO A 19 11.19 7.61 -5.65
CA PRO A 19 11.95 8.82 -5.34
C PRO A 19 11.26 10.10 -5.86
N GLN A 20 11.38 11.21 -5.14
CA GLN A 20 10.80 12.49 -5.58
C GLN A 20 11.37 12.97 -6.92
N TYR A 21 12.67 12.73 -7.14
CA TYR A 21 13.42 13.09 -8.33
C TYR A 21 13.98 11.82 -8.99
N GLU A 22 14.11 11.83 -10.32
CA GLU A 22 14.68 10.69 -11.05
C GLU A 22 16.18 10.54 -10.79
N TYR A 23 16.90 11.66 -10.86
CA TYR A 23 18.35 11.70 -10.73
C TYR A 23 18.77 12.33 -9.41
N TRP A 24 19.82 11.77 -8.79
CA TRP A 24 20.43 12.32 -7.58
C TRP A 24 20.81 13.81 -7.73
N ASN A 25 21.31 14.18 -8.90
CA ASN A 25 21.75 15.54 -9.16
C ASN A 25 20.60 16.57 -9.21
N ASP A 26 19.35 16.12 -9.35
CA ASP A 26 18.17 17.00 -9.31
C ASP A 26 17.64 17.18 -7.88
N VAL A 27 18.15 16.40 -6.92
CA VAL A 27 17.78 16.50 -5.51
C VAL A 27 18.43 17.76 -4.92
N PRO A 28 17.68 18.63 -4.23
CA PRO A 28 18.25 19.79 -3.55
C PRO A 28 19.38 19.40 -2.57
N GLU A 29 20.45 20.20 -2.48
CA GLU A 29 21.65 19.87 -1.68
C GLU A 29 21.32 19.55 -0.21
N GLU A 30 20.43 20.34 0.40
CA GLU A 30 19.98 20.08 1.78
C GLU A 30 19.28 18.72 1.89
N THR A 31 18.42 18.38 0.92
CA THR A 31 17.74 17.09 0.87
C THR A 31 18.72 15.93 0.65
N GLN A 32 19.77 16.13 -0.16
CA GLN A 32 20.85 15.15 -0.33
C GLN A 32 21.57 14.88 1.00
N HIS A 33 21.92 15.92 1.74
CA HIS A 33 22.58 15.80 3.04
C HIS A 33 21.68 15.07 4.06
N LEU A 34 20.40 15.43 4.13
CA LEU A 34 19.44 14.76 5.00
C LEU A 34 19.22 13.29 4.61
N PHE A 35 19.21 12.97 3.31
CA PHE A 35 19.12 11.59 2.81
C PHE A 35 20.34 10.77 3.25
N GLU A 36 21.55 11.33 3.11
CA GLU A 36 22.78 10.69 3.54
C GLU A 36 22.73 10.29 5.02
N LEU A 37 22.37 11.25 5.89
CA LEU A 37 22.26 11.04 7.33
C LEU A 37 21.18 10.01 7.67
N LYS A 38 19.99 10.15 7.10
CA LYS A 38 18.84 9.29 7.40
C LYS A 38 19.10 7.84 7.00
N THR A 39 19.79 7.60 5.89
CA THR A 39 19.98 6.26 5.31
C THR A 39 21.24 5.54 5.76
N GLN A 40 22.10 6.18 6.56
CA GLN A 40 23.38 5.62 6.98
C GLN A 40 23.26 4.20 7.60
N TYR A 41 22.24 3.97 8.42
CA TYR A 41 22.00 2.66 9.05
C TYR A 41 21.72 1.52 8.05
N GLN A 42 21.15 1.84 6.88
CA GLN A 42 20.82 0.86 5.84
C GLN A 42 21.90 0.76 4.77
N ARG A 43 22.49 1.89 4.36
CA ARG A 43 23.61 1.90 3.40
C ARG A 43 24.86 1.27 3.98
N LYS A 44 25.08 1.45 5.29
CA LYS A 44 26.37 1.22 5.95
C LYS A 44 27.47 1.95 5.16
N ASP A 45 28.66 1.37 5.09
CA ASP A 45 29.78 1.86 4.28
C ASP A 45 29.86 1.18 2.89
N GLU A 46 28.82 0.44 2.48
CA GLU A 46 28.81 -0.33 1.23
C GLU A 46 28.39 0.52 0.02
N PHE A 47 27.52 1.52 0.22
CA PHE A 47 26.99 2.36 -0.86
C PHE A 47 27.08 3.85 -0.54
N THR A 48 27.54 4.64 -1.51
CA THR A 48 27.41 6.10 -1.45
C THR A 48 25.92 6.51 -1.43
N PRO A 49 25.56 7.69 -0.89
CA PRO A 49 24.19 8.19 -0.93
C PRO A 49 23.60 8.19 -2.35
N LYS A 50 24.41 8.63 -3.34
CA LYS A 50 24.03 8.65 -4.76
C LYS A 50 23.71 7.27 -5.32
N GLN A 51 24.53 6.25 -5.03
CA GLN A 51 24.28 4.87 -5.49
C GLN A 51 23.03 4.27 -4.85
N PHE A 52 22.70 4.70 -3.63
CA PHE A 52 21.57 4.19 -2.88
C PHE A 52 20.25 4.92 -3.18
N TYR A 53 20.32 6.08 -3.83
CA TYR A 53 19.18 6.99 -4.00
C TYR A 53 17.96 6.38 -4.70
N GLN A 54 18.15 5.37 -5.57
CA GLN A 54 17.02 4.66 -6.21
C GLN A 54 16.04 4.05 -5.20
N ARG A 55 16.49 3.79 -3.96
CA ARG A 55 15.66 3.27 -2.86
C ARG A 55 14.95 4.36 -2.05
N ALA A 56 15.11 5.63 -2.41
CA ALA A 56 14.54 6.75 -1.65
C ALA A 56 13.02 6.70 -1.49
N GLY A 57 12.32 6.02 -2.40
CA GLY A 57 10.88 5.76 -2.31
C GLY A 57 10.43 5.09 -1.00
N ILE A 58 11.31 4.37 -0.29
CA ILE A 58 10.98 3.70 0.97
C ILE A 58 10.76 4.70 2.13
N TRP A 59 11.24 5.94 2.00
CA TRP A 59 11.10 6.98 3.02
C TRP A 59 10.16 8.08 2.55
N ALA A 60 9.09 8.33 3.30
CA ALA A 60 8.10 9.34 2.98
C ALA A 60 8.69 10.76 2.85
N GLU A 61 9.83 11.02 3.49
CA GLU A 61 10.56 12.28 3.40
C GLU A 61 11.20 12.50 2.03
N PHE A 62 11.61 11.42 1.34
CA PHE A 62 12.39 11.47 0.09
C PHE A 62 11.70 10.84 -1.12
N GLY A 63 10.59 10.15 -0.89
CA GLY A 63 9.72 9.60 -1.92
C GLY A 63 8.40 10.35 -2.06
N LYS A 64 7.58 9.86 -2.98
CA LYS A 64 6.20 10.27 -3.22
C LYS A 64 5.36 9.06 -3.63
N ILE A 65 4.06 9.09 -3.35
CA ILE A 65 3.10 8.08 -3.77
C ILE A 65 2.69 8.37 -5.22
N ILE A 66 2.67 7.33 -6.05
CA ILE A 66 2.20 7.38 -7.44
C ILE A 66 1.03 6.45 -7.74
N CYS A 67 0.73 5.53 -6.81
CA CYS A 67 -0.46 4.69 -6.86
C CYS A 67 -0.89 4.30 -5.44
N ILE A 68 -2.20 4.32 -5.20
CA ILE A 68 -2.85 3.66 -4.06
C ILE A 68 -3.93 2.76 -4.66
N SER A 69 -3.78 1.45 -4.50
CA SER A 69 -4.85 0.51 -4.85
C SER A 69 -5.63 0.12 -3.61
N VAL A 70 -6.94 -0.01 -3.78
CA VAL A 70 -7.84 -0.37 -2.69
C VAL A 70 -8.80 -1.47 -3.13
N GLY A 71 -9.14 -2.36 -2.21
CA GLY A 71 -10.04 -3.48 -2.43
C GLY A 71 -11.08 -3.58 -1.32
N TYR A 72 -12.32 -3.94 -1.65
CA TYR A 72 -13.35 -4.23 -0.64
C TYR A 72 -14.31 -5.30 -1.12
N PHE A 73 -14.82 -6.09 -0.18
CA PHE A 73 -15.79 -7.12 -0.48
C PHE A 73 -17.21 -6.54 -0.57
N VAL A 74 -17.95 -6.99 -1.59
CA VAL A 74 -19.38 -6.77 -1.73
C VAL A 74 -20.10 -8.09 -1.90
N GLU A 75 -21.31 -8.17 -1.39
CA GLU A 75 -22.18 -9.34 -1.58
C GLU A 75 -23.22 -9.00 -2.65
N LYS A 76 -23.24 -9.78 -3.73
CA LYS A 76 -24.22 -9.64 -4.81
C LYS A 76 -24.80 -11.01 -5.15
N GLU A 77 -26.12 -11.14 -5.06
CA GLU A 77 -26.83 -12.38 -5.42
C GLU A 77 -26.26 -13.64 -4.72
N ASN A 78 -26.00 -13.54 -3.40
CA ASN A 78 -25.36 -14.57 -2.57
C ASN A 78 -23.93 -14.98 -3.01
N ASN A 79 -23.27 -14.18 -3.83
CA ASN A 79 -21.86 -14.35 -4.18
C ASN A 79 -21.01 -13.21 -3.63
N LEU A 80 -19.91 -13.57 -2.99
CA LEU A 80 -18.89 -12.63 -2.52
C LEU A 80 -18.04 -12.18 -3.72
N GLN A 81 -17.96 -10.87 -3.94
CA GLN A 81 -17.11 -10.26 -4.96
C GLN A 81 -16.10 -9.33 -4.30
N LEU A 82 -14.88 -9.28 -4.84
CA LEU A 82 -13.88 -8.28 -4.49
C LEU A 82 -13.90 -7.19 -5.55
N ARG A 83 -14.16 -5.95 -5.15
CA ARG A 83 -14.02 -4.77 -6.02
C ARG A 83 -12.69 -4.10 -5.74
N VAL A 84 -11.94 -3.82 -6.78
CA VAL A 84 -10.61 -3.21 -6.71
C VAL A 84 -10.62 -1.94 -7.55
N THR A 85 -10.03 -0.87 -7.06
CA THR A 85 -9.84 0.39 -7.78
C THR A 85 -8.53 1.04 -7.36
N SER A 86 -8.00 1.93 -8.18
CA SER A 86 -6.72 2.59 -7.90
C SER A 86 -6.77 4.09 -8.14
N PHE A 87 -6.13 4.84 -7.25
CA PHE A 87 -5.83 6.27 -7.41
C PHE A 87 -4.38 6.37 -7.86
N ALA A 88 -4.12 6.87 -9.06
CA ALA A 88 -2.78 6.87 -9.63
C ALA A 88 -2.58 8.05 -10.60
N GLY A 89 -1.35 8.53 -10.67
CA GLY A 89 -1.01 9.68 -11.51
C GLY A 89 0.29 10.34 -11.12
N SER A 90 0.63 11.44 -11.80
CA SER A 90 1.82 12.23 -11.50
C SER A 90 1.63 13.25 -10.38
N ASN A 91 0.37 13.62 -10.07
CA ASN A 91 0.03 14.55 -9.00
C ASN A 91 -0.32 13.78 -7.72
N GLU A 92 0.64 13.68 -6.79
CA GLU A 92 0.43 13.01 -5.50
C GLU A 92 -0.70 13.67 -4.69
N ASN A 93 -0.89 14.99 -4.81
CA ASN A 93 -1.91 15.70 -4.04
C ASN A 93 -3.33 15.21 -4.40
N GLU A 94 -3.61 15.04 -5.69
CA GLU A 94 -4.87 14.48 -6.19
C GLU A 94 -5.09 13.05 -5.68
N ILE A 95 -4.08 12.18 -5.81
CA ILE A 95 -4.13 10.80 -5.31
C ILE A 95 -4.50 10.76 -3.82
N LEU A 96 -3.87 11.60 -3.01
CA LEU A 96 -4.10 11.66 -1.57
C LEU A 96 -5.47 12.23 -1.22
N LEU A 97 -5.96 13.23 -1.96
CA LEU A 97 -7.28 13.81 -1.77
C LEU A 97 -8.39 12.82 -2.13
N ASP A 98 -8.26 12.10 -3.26
CA ASP A 98 -9.24 11.10 -3.69
C ASP A 98 -9.29 9.92 -2.71
N PHE A 99 -8.13 9.43 -2.27
CA PHE A 99 -8.07 8.39 -1.24
C PHE A 99 -8.68 8.86 0.09
N LYS A 100 -8.42 10.12 0.48
CA LYS A 100 -9.03 10.71 1.67
C LYS A 100 -10.55 10.80 1.53
N ASP A 101 -11.06 11.21 0.37
CA ASP A 101 -12.49 11.29 0.11
C ASP A 101 -13.15 9.92 0.27
N LEU A 102 -12.58 8.86 -0.33
CA LEU A 102 -13.03 7.48 -0.14
C LEU A 102 -13.14 7.10 1.35
N LEU A 103 -12.11 7.44 2.15
CA LEU A 103 -12.10 7.14 3.57
C LEU A 103 -13.17 7.91 4.34
N ASP A 104 -13.35 9.19 4.03
CA ASP A 104 -14.27 10.06 4.74
C ASP A 104 -15.73 9.87 4.32
N THR A 105 -16.00 9.38 3.11
CA THR A 105 -17.35 9.12 2.59
C THR A 105 -17.81 7.68 2.86
N HIS A 106 -17.00 6.69 2.52
CA HIS A 106 -17.41 5.28 2.49
C HIS A 106 -16.88 4.45 3.66
N PHE A 107 -15.70 4.78 4.19
CA PHE A 107 -15.03 4.01 5.25
C PHE A 107 -14.88 4.77 6.58
N ASN A 108 -15.72 5.77 6.84
CA ASN A 108 -15.62 6.67 7.99
C ASN A 108 -16.07 6.05 9.33
N HIS A 109 -16.94 5.04 9.29
CA HIS A 109 -17.57 4.47 10.48
C HIS A 109 -16.61 3.60 11.30
N LYS A 110 -16.79 3.52 12.63
CA LYS A 110 -15.92 2.75 13.54
C LYS A 110 -15.80 1.26 13.18
N LYS A 111 -16.86 0.68 12.59
CA LYS A 111 -16.90 -0.73 12.16
C LYS A 111 -15.88 -1.07 11.06
N TYR A 112 -15.47 -0.08 10.25
CA TYR A 112 -14.57 -0.31 9.14
C TYR A 112 -13.12 -0.42 9.58
N LEU A 113 -12.36 -1.33 8.98
CA LEU A 113 -10.94 -1.53 9.21
C LEU A 113 -10.17 -1.32 7.91
N LEU A 114 -8.95 -0.81 8.00
CA LEU A 114 -7.99 -0.86 6.89
C LEU A 114 -7.14 -2.11 7.01
N CYS A 115 -6.78 -2.74 5.90
CA CYS A 115 -5.93 -3.92 5.91
C CYS A 115 -4.87 -3.84 4.82
N ALA A 116 -3.62 -4.11 5.18
CA ALA A 116 -2.49 -4.15 4.27
C ALA A 116 -1.55 -5.30 4.66
N HIS A 117 -0.48 -5.51 3.89
CA HIS A 117 0.61 -6.40 4.25
C HIS A 117 1.81 -5.59 4.72
N ASN A 118 2.20 -5.70 5.98
CA ASN A 118 3.20 -4.82 6.60
C ASN A 118 2.80 -3.33 6.64
N GLY A 119 1.53 -3.00 6.42
CA GLY A 119 1.08 -1.62 6.34
C GLY A 119 1.09 -0.85 7.65
N LYS A 120 1.12 -1.52 8.82
CA LYS A 120 1.33 -0.82 10.10
C LYS A 120 2.74 -0.24 10.22
N GLU A 121 3.72 -0.88 9.61
CA GLU A 121 5.11 -0.41 9.61
C GLU A 121 5.45 0.42 8.36
N PHE A 122 4.66 0.30 7.28
CA PHE A 122 4.90 0.98 6.01
C PHE A 122 3.72 1.83 5.50
N ASP A 123 2.69 1.24 4.88
CA ASP A 123 1.65 1.94 4.12
C ASP A 123 0.94 3.05 4.91
N PHE A 124 0.36 2.72 6.06
CA PHE A 124 -0.44 3.67 6.85
C PHE A 124 0.39 4.87 7.35
N PRO A 125 1.58 4.67 7.99
CA PRO A 125 2.41 5.80 8.37
C PRO A 125 2.98 6.55 7.16
N TYR A 126 3.26 5.88 6.04
CA TYR A 126 3.74 6.54 4.82
C TYR A 126 2.68 7.50 4.26
N ILE A 127 1.45 7.03 4.04
CA ILE A 127 0.33 7.86 3.57
C ILE A 127 0.10 9.03 4.54
N ALA A 128 0.07 8.79 5.85
CA ALA A 128 -0.13 9.85 6.84
C ALA A 128 0.97 10.92 6.77
N ARG A 129 2.24 10.52 6.67
CA ARG A 129 3.37 11.46 6.51
C ARG A 129 3.24 12.26 5.22
N ARG A 130 2.92 11.61 4.08
CA ARG A 130 2.74 12.29 2.80
C ARG A 130 1.56 13.25 2.81
N MET A 131 0.45 12.94 3.48
CA MET A 131 -0.65 13.88 3.70
C MET A 131 -0.20 15.11 4.48
N VAL A 132 0.55 14.93 5.59
CA VAL A 132 1.07 16.06 6.37
C VAL A 132 2.04 16.91 5.53
N ILE A 133 2.96 16.28 4.78
CA ILE A 133 3.90 16.98 3.89
C ILE A 133 3.17 17.80 2.82
N ASN A 134 2.05 17.29 2.30
CA ASN A 134 1.21 17.97 1.30
C ASN A 134 0.18 18.94 1.91
N GLY A 135 0.19 19.16 3.24
CA GLY A 135 -0.78 20.04 3.91
C GLY A 135 -2.22 19.51 3.94
N ILE A 136 -2.41 18.20 3.71
CA ILE A 136 -3.70 17.52 3.71
C ILE A 136 -4.05 17.07 5.13
N THR A 137 -5.28 17.35 5.57
CA THR A 137 -5.76 16.92 6.89
C THR A 137 -5.93 15.39 6.94
N LEU A 138 -5.48 14.77 8.03
CA LEU A 138 -5.55 13.32 8.17
C LEU A 138 -6.99 12.83 8.38
N PRO A 139 -7.46 11.83 7.60
CA PRO A 139 -8.72 11.16 7.89
C PRO A 139 -8.63 10.43 9.25
N LYS A 140 -9.77 10.27 9.92
CA LYS A 140 -9.84 9.68 11.28
C LYS A 140 -9.21 8.27 11.37
N LYS A 141 -9.20 7.54 10.25
CA LYS A 141 -8.62 6.21 10.13
C LYS A 141 -7.09 6.20 10.12
N LEU A 142 -6.45 7.29 9.69
CA LEU A 142 -4.98 7.43 9.68
C LEU A 142 -4.46 8.29 10.84
N ASN A 143 -5.34 9.04 11.51
CA ASN A 143 -4.97 9.75 12.73
C ASN A 143 -4.90 8.77 13.93
N LEU A 144 -3.69 8.29 14.21
CA LEU A 144 -3.39 7.32 15.28
C LEU A 144 -2.77 7.95 16.54
N PHE A 145 -2.55 9.26 16.56
CA PHE A 145 -1.90 9.92 17.69
C PHE A 145 -2.70 9.72 18.98
N GLY A 146 -2.03 9.25 20.04
CA GLY A 146 -2.64 9.00 21.35
C GLY A 146 -3.58 7.79 21.42
N LYS A 147 -3.74 7.01 20.34
CA LYS A 147 -4.55 5.78 20.36
C LYS A 147 -3.78 4.62 20.98
N LYS A 148 -4.46 3.81 21.78
CA LYS A 148 -3.93 2.53 22.24
C LYS A 148 -3.92 1.51 21.10
N PRO A 149 -3.06 0.47 21.15
CA PRO A 149 -2.96 -0.54 20.09
C PRO A 149 -4.30 -1.18 19.70
N TRP A 150 -5.20 -1.42 20.66
CA TRP A 150 -6.53 -2.00 20.42
C TRP A 150 -7.58 -1.02 19.86
N GLU A 151 -7.27 0.28 19.82
CA GLU A 151 -8.11 1.32 19.22
C GLU A 151 -7.72 1.61 17.76
N VAL A 152 -6.62 1.02 17.29
CA VAL A 152 -6.11 1.18 15.92
C VAL A 152 -7.01 0.41 14.96
N PRO A 153 -7.67 1.07 13.99
CA PRO A 153 -8.62 0.43 13.09
C PRO A 153 -7.90 -0.26 11.90
N HIS A 154 -6.73 -0.86 12.16
CA HIS A 154 -5.86 -1.43 11.13
C HIS A 154 -5.58 -2.90 11.39
N LEU A 155 -5.73 -3.71 10.35
CA LEU A 155 -5.30 -5.09 10.25
C LEU A 155 -4.02 -5.14 9.43
N ASP A 156 -3.14 -6.07 9.78
CA ASP A 156 -1.89 -6.28 9.06
C ASP A 156 -1.73 -7.78 8.83
N THR A 157 -1.72 -8.21 7.57
CA THR A 157 -1.64 -9.64 7.26
C THR A 157 -0.30 -10.27 7.65
N MET A 158 0.78 -9.48 7.68
CA MET A 158 2.07 -9.95 8.18
C MET A 158 2.01 -10.16 9.69
N GLU A 159 1.39 -9.23 10.43
CA GLU A 159 1.19 -9.39 11.88
C GLU A 159 0.27 -10.57 12.22
N LEU A 160 -0.83 -10.74 11.48
CA LEU A 160 -1.75 -11.88 11.65
C LEU A 160 -1.03 -13.22 11.43
N TRP A 161 -0.04 -13.25 10.53
CA TRP A 161 0.78 -14.44 10.27
C TRP A 161 1.83 -14.74 11.35
N LYS A 162 2.11 -13.81 12.28
CA LYS A 162 3.17 -14.03 13.29
C LYS A 162 2.80 -15.10 14.32
N PHE A 163 1.51 -15.34 14.61
CA PHE A 163 1.09 -16.28 15.69
C PHE A 163 1.82 -16.08 17.04
N GLY A 164 2.21 -14.84 17.37
CA GLY A 164 2.98 -14.51 18.57
C GLY A 164 4.51 -14.54 18.39
N ASP A 165 5.00 -14.80 17.18
CA ASP A 165 6.41 -14.77 16.84
C ASP A 165 6.89 -13.33 16.58
N PHE A 166 7.87 -12.90 17.40
CA PHE A 166 8.40 -11.55 17.36
C PHE A 166 9.44 -11.33 16.24
N LYS A 167 9.98 -12.38 15.59
CA LYS A 167 11.18 -12.28 14.73
C LYS A 167 10.98 -12.61 13.25
N HIS A 168 9.79 -12.42 12.69
CA HIS A 168 9.55 -12.83 11.30
C HIS A 168 8.92 -11.73 10.44
N TYR A 169 9.75 -11.19 9.55
CA TYR A 169 9.28 -10.59 8.31
C TYR A 169 9.00 -11.74 7.32
N THR A 170 7.78 -11.79 6.77
CA THR A 170 7.39 -12.74 5.72
C THR A 170 6.86 -11.92 4.58
N SER A 171 7.48 -12.00 3.40
CA SER A 171 7.01 -11.25 2.24
C SER A 171 5.65 -11.75 1.76
N LEU A 172 4.89 -10.86 1.11
CA LEU A 172 3.60 -11.18 0.49
C LEU A 172 3.73 -12.35 -0.50
N SER A 173 4.80 -12.35 -1.30
CA SER A 173 5.12 -13.42 -2.25
C SER A 173 5.32 -14.78 -1.58
N LEU A 174 6.10 -14.85 -0.50
CA LEU A 174 6.31 -16.10 0.24
C LEU A 174 4.99 -16.59 0.85
N LEU A 175 4.23 -15.68 1.45
CA LEU A 175 2.99 -16.01 2.14
C LEU A 175 1.89 -16.49 1.19
N THR A 176 1.73 -15.85 0.04
CA THR A 176 0.80 -16.27 -1.01
C THR A 176 1.17 -17.65 -1.57
N HIS A 177 2.46 -17.89 -1.81
CA HIS A 177 2.96 -19.19 -2.25
C HIS A 177 2.62 -20.31 -1.26
N VAL A 178 2.96 -20.14 0.02
CA VAL A 178 2.72 -21.15 1.07
C VAL A 178 1.25 -21.48 1.23
N LEU A 179 0.37 -20.49 1.08
CA LEU A 179 -1.08 -20.67 1.27
C LEU A 179 -1.81 -21.07 -0.03
N GLY A 180 -1.11 -21.20 -1.16
CA GLY A 180 -1.73 -21.54 -2.44
C GLY A 180 -2.69 -20.45 -2.94
N VAL A 181 -2.46 -19.19 -2.55
CA VAL A 181 -3.07 -18.04 -3.22
C VAL A 181 -2.28 -17.84 -4.51
N PRO A 182 -2.94 -17.72 -5.69
CA PRO A 182 -2.24 -17.39 -6.92
C PRO A 182 -1.38 -16.16 -6.68
N SER A 183 -0.06 -16.36 -6.65
CA SER A 183 0.87 -15.24 -6.66
C SER A 183 0.55 -14.48 -7.94
N PRO A 184 0.39 -13.15 -7.84
CA PRO A 184 0.25 -12.37 -9.06
C PRO A 184 1.52 -12.63 -9.87
N LYS A 185 1.38 -13.18 -11.08
CA LYS A 185 2.51 -13.24 -12.00
C LYS A 185 2.88 -11.80 -12.32
N GLN A 186 3.80 -11.26 -11.55
CA GLN A 186 4.26 -9.90 -11.69
C GLN A 186 5.50 -9.92 -12.58
N ASP A 187 5.47 -9.04 -13.56
CA ASP A 187 6.56 -8.79 -14.49
C ASP A 187 7.54 -7.74 -13.96
N ILE A 188 7.29 -7.20 -12.76
CA ILE A 188 8.14 -6.29 -12.00
C ILE A 188 8.08 -6.60 -10.50
N ASP A 189 9.08 -6.19 -9.73
CA ASP A 189 9.02 -6.08 -8.27
C ASP A 189 9.06 -4.61 -7.77
N GLY A 190 8.87 -4.41 -6.47
CA GLY A 190 8.86 -3.06 -5.85
C GLY A 190 10.15 -2.24 -6.07
N SER A 191 11.29 -2.88 -6.37
CA SER A 191 12.53 -2.16 -6.69
C SER A 191 12.55 -1.61 -8.13
N GLU A 192 11.71 -2.16 -9.01
CA GLU A 192 11.61 -1.77 -10.41
C GLU A 192 10.61 -0.65 -10.67
N VAL A 193 9.69 -0.37 -9.72
CA VAL A 193 8.62 0.63 -9.84
C VAL A 193 9.14 2.02 -10.26
N ALA A 194 10.27 2.46 -9.70
CA ALA A 194 10.88 3.73 -10.08
C ALA A 194 11.35 3.73 -11.54
N ASN A 195 11.95 2.62 -12.02
CA ASN A 195 12.38 2.51 -13.42
C ASN A 195 11.16 2.50 -14.36
N VAL A 196 10.11 1.75 -14.02
CA VAL A 196 8.88 1.71 -14.82
C VAL A 196 8.24 3.09 -14.91
N TYR A 197 8.22 3.85 -13.82
CA TYR A 197 7.65 5.19 -13.81
C TYR A 197 8.48 6.17 -14.64
N PHE A 198 9.79 6.29 -14.37
CA PHE A 198 10.63 7.33 -14.96
C PHE A 198 11.05 7.01 -16.40
N LYS A 199 11.42 5.75 -16.67
CA LYS A 199 11.99 5.33 -17.96
C LYS A 199 10.93 4.78 -18.90
N ASP A 200 10.19 3.77 -18.45
CA ASP A 200 9.21 3.09 -19.30
C ASP A 200 7.94 3.94 -19.46
N LYS A 201 7.67 4.84 -18.51
CA LYS A 201 6.49 5.71 -18.45
C LYS A 201 5.17 4.93 -18.50
N ASP A 202 5.17 3.73 -17.92
CA ASP A 202 4.03 2.82 -17.92
C ASP A 202 3.34 2.79 -16.55
N ILE A 203 2.57 3.85 -16.26
CA ILE A 203 1.78 3.93 -15.02
C ILE A 203 0.75 2.81 -14.93
N THR A 204 0.24 2.32 -16.07
CA THR A 204 -0.75 1.24 -16.10
C THR A 204 -0.15 -0.07 -15.59
N ARG A 205 1.12 -0.35 -15.88
CA ARG A 205 1.85 -1.49 -15.34
C ARG A 205 1.99 -1.42 -13.81
N ILE A 206 2.26 -0.23 -13.28
CA ILE A 206 2.34 0.00 -11.83
C ILE A 206 0.97 -0.16 -11.17
N ILE A 207 -0.10 0.36 -11.77
CA ILE A 207 -1.47 0.16 -11.29
C ILE A 207 -1.78 -1.34 -11.19
N ARG A 208 -1.53 -2.10 -12.27
CA ARG A 208 -1.77 -3.55 -12.27
C ARG A 208 -0.96 -4.27 -11.18
N TYR A 209 0.28 -3.85 -10.94
CA TYR A 209 1.13 -4.41 -9.89
C TYR A 209 0.50 -4.18 -8.50
N CYS A 210 0.13 -2.94 -8.19
CA CYS A 210 -0.46 -2.54 -6.91
C CYS A 210 -1.85 -3.15 -6.67
N GLU A 211 -2.69 -3.23 -7.71
CA GLU A 211 -4.00 -3.91 -7.65
C GLU A 211 -3.83 -5.39 -7.32
N ASN A 212 -2.85 -6.04 -7.94
CA ASN A 212 -2.54 -7.44 -7.72
C ASN A 212 -2.07 -7.73 -6.29
N ASP A 213 -1.24 -6.85 -5.71
CA ASP A 213 -0.83 -6.95 -4.31
C ASP A 213 -2.03 -6.74 -3.38
N THR A 214 -2.87 -5.74 -3.65
CA THR A 214 -4.13 -5.52 -2.92
C THR A 214 -5.05 -6.75 -2.95
N ILE A 215 -5.19 -7.40 -4.12
CA ILE A 215 -5.96 -8.64 -4.30
C ILE A 215 -5.35 -9.77 -3.47
N ALA A 216 -4.03 -9.91 -3.49
CA ALA A 216 -3.32 -10.93 -2.72
C ALA A 216 -3.55 -10.77 -1.21
N VAL A 217 -3.51 -9.54 -0.68
CA VAL A 217 -3.83 -9.25 0.73
C VAL A 217 -5.26 -9.69 1.08
N ALA A 218 -6.24 -9.38 0.24
CA ALA A 218 -7.63 -9.78 0.46
C ALA A 218 -7.81 -11.32 0.44
N GLN A 219 -7.16 -12.00 -0.51
CA GLN A 219 -7.19 -13.46 -0.64
C GLN A 219 -6.50 -14.17 0.53
N LEU A 220 -5.40 -13.60 1.04
CA LEU A 220 -4.73 -14.10 2.24
C LEU A 220 -5.65 -14.06 3.46
N LEU A 221 -6.42 -12.97 3.63
CA LEU A 221 -7.34 -12.87 4.75
C LEU A 221 -8.47 -13.92 4.68
N LEU A 222 -8.94 -14.26 3.48
CA LEU A 222 -9.86 -15.40 3.29
C LEU A 222 -9.23 -16.70 3.77
N LYS A 223 -7.96 -16.94 3.38
CA LYS A 223 -7.24 -18.16 3.77
C LYS A 223 -6.96 -18.23 5.26
N PHE A 224 -6.63 -17.11 5.91
CA PHE A 224 -6.51 -17.05 7.37
C PHE A 224 -7.81 -17.43 8.08
N ASN A 225 -8.97 -17.15 7.46
CA ASN A 225 -10.28 -17.53 7.94
C ASN A 225 -10.75 -18.91 7.46
N ASN A 226 -9.87 -19.71 6.86
CA ASN A 226 -10.20 -21.03 6.27
C ASN A 226 -11.32 -20.97 5.21
N LEU A 227 -11.47 -19.83 4.54
CA LEU A 227 -12.41 -19.66 3.43
C LEU A 227 -11.71 -19.96 2.09
N PRO A 228 -12.46 -20.40 1.06
CA PRO A 228 -11.93 -20.51 -0.28
C PRO A 228 -11.53 -19.13 -0.82
N ILE A 229 -10.48 -19.10 -1.63
CA ILE A 229 -10.12 -17.90 -2.40
C ILE A 229 -11.22 -17.61 -3.43
N LEU A 230 -11.34 -16.34 -3.82
CA LEU A 230 -12.21 -15.96 -4.92
C LEU A 230 -11.65 -16.42 -6.26
N GLU A 231 -12.53 -16.93 -7.12
CA GLU A 231 -12.25 -17.11 -8.54
C GLU A 231 -12.07 -15.76 -9.23
N LYS A 232 -11.27 -15.73 -10.31
CA LYS A 232 -10.99 -14.50 -11.08
C LYS A 232 -12.25 -13.76 -11.54
N LYS A 233 -13.32 -14.49 -11.89
CA LYS A 233 -14.61 -13.90 -12.32
C LYS A 233 -15.32 -13.10 -11.21
N ASN A 234 -14.97 -13.33 -9.95
CA ASN A 234 -15.53 -12.65 -8.78
C ASN A 234 -14.63 -11.48 -8.31
N ILE A 235 -13.55 -11.18 -9.03
CA ILE A 235 -12.66 -10.05 -8.78
C ILE A 235 -12.91 -9.04 -9.89
N LEU A 236 -13.41 -7.87 -9.52
CA LEU A 236 -13.77 -6.79 -10.44
C LEU A 236 -12.82 -5.62 -10.24
N GLN A 237 -11.92 -5.41 -11.20
CA GLN A 237 -11.12 -4.19 -11.29
C GLN A 237 -11.99 -3.12 -11.95
N VAL A 238 -12.29 -2.07 -11.18
CA VAL A 238 -13.08 -0.93 -11.61
C VAL A 238 -12.09 0.15 -12.03
N SER A 239 -12.06 0.48 -13.32
CA SER A 239 -11.35 1.67 -13.76
C SER A 239 -12.11 2.88 -13.24
N LEU A 240 -11.49 3.68 -12.37
CA LEU A 240 -11.90 5.07 -12.21
C LEU A 240 -11.65 5.73 -13.56
N GLN A 241 -12.70 5.92 -14.36
CA GLN A 241 -12.62 6.89 -15.43
C GLN A 241 -12.38 8.22 -14.75
N LEU A 242 -11.16 8.74 -14.88
CA LEU A 242 -10.88 10.15 -14.67
C LEU A 242 -11.72 10.89 -15.72
N GLU A 243 -12.98 11.16 -15.38
CA GLU A 243 -13.81 12.10 -16.12
C GLU A 243 -13.19 13.47 -15.89
N ASN A 244 -12.32 13.87 -16.80
CA ASN A 244 -11.91 15.25 -16.98
C ASN A 244 -13.19 16.11 -17.04
N SER A 245 -13.37 16.98 -16.04
CA SER A 245 -14.24 18.15 -16.12
C SER A 245 -13.47 19.39 -15.69
#